data_AF-A0A351WEW0-F1
#
_entry.id   AF-A0A351WEW0-F1
#
_cell.length_a   1.000
_cell.length_b   1.000
_cell.length_c   1.000
_cell.angle_alpha   90.00
_cell.angle_beta   90.00
_cell.angle_gamma   90.00
#
_symmetry.space_group_name_H-M   'P 1'
#
loop_
_entity.id
_entity.type
_entity.pdbx_description
1 polymer ?
#
loop_
_entity_poly.entity_id
_entity_poly.type
_entity_poly.pdbx_seq_one_letter_code
_entity_poly.pdbx_strand_id
1 'polypeptide(L)'
;MCKKMAIAAIIVLMAGLLSASAKVMSVQVKNGQVRATPSFLGQVVSPVGYGDQVEILQQQGVWMQVRTPAGKDGWIHQSALSTKKIVMQAGDETVKTGASGDELSLAGKGFNSDVEAAFKAQNKEIDFTWVDKMEKIVVSPAEKKDFLNEGHVVPSQGGMQ
;
A
#
# COMPACT_ATOMS: atom_id res chain seq x y z
N MET A 1 60.10 19.96 5.24
CA MET A 1 58.77 20.35 4.72
C MET A 1 57.87 19.17 4.28
N CYS A 2 58.30 17.90 4.35
CA CYS A 2 57.51 16.78 3.78
C CYS A 2 56.59 16.01 4.74
N LYS A 3 56.48 16.37 6.02
CA LYS A 3 55.61 15.65 6.99
C LYS A 3 54.20 16.26 7.16
N LYS A 4 53.99 17.51 6.73
CA LYS A 4 52.69 18.20 6.86
C LYS A 4 51.73 17.92 5.70
N MET A 5 52.21 17.35 4.59
CA MET A 5 51.34 16.99 3.44
C MET A 5 50.71 15.59 3.54
N ALA A 6 51.23 14.70 4.39
CA ALA A 6 50.65 13.36 4.55
C ALA A 6 49.37 13.33 5.41
N ILE A 7 49.19 14.32 6.30
CA ILE A 7 48.04 14.37 7.23
C ILE A 7 46.80 14.95 6.53
N ALA A 8 46.97 15.79 5.51
CA ALA A 8 45.86 16.36 4.75
C ALA A 8 45.18 15.36 3.80
N ALA A 9 45.84 14.25 3.45
CA ALA A 9 45.31 13.27 2.50
C ALA A 9 44.42 12.19 3.16
N ILE A 10 44.47 12.02 4.48
CA ILE A 10 43.70 10.98 5.20
C ILE A 10 42.33 11.50 5.67
N ILE A 11 42.15 12.82 5.78
CA ILE A 11 40.90 13.44 6.26
C ILE A 11 39.86 13.60 5.12
N VAL A 12 40.26 13.49 3.86
CA VAL A 12 39.36 13.57 2.70
C VAL A 12 38.67 12.23 2.39
N LEU A 13 39.11 11.12 2.98
CA LEU A 13 38.51 9.80 2.73
C LEU A 13 37.32 9.45 3.64
N MET A 14 36.91 10.35 4.54
CA MET A 14 35.86 10.11 5.54
C MET A 14 34.64 11.01 5.36
N ALA A 15 34.43 11.53 4.15
CA ALA A 15 33.24 12.30 3.81
C ALA A 15 32.12 11.36 3.34
N GLY A 16 31.27 10.95 4.28
CA GLY A 16 29.84 10.80 4.02
C GLY A 16 29.36 9.50 3.40
N LEU A 17 29.51 8.38 4.12
CA LEU A 17 28.42 7.39 4.12
C LEU A 17 27.30 7.95 5.02
N LEU A 18 26.58 8.97 4.54
CA LEU A 18 25.26 9.26 5.06
C LEU A 18 24.36 8.12 4.61
N SER A 19 24.31 7.05 5.41
CA SER A 19 23.25 6.05 5.29
C SER A 19 21.93 6.76 5.58
N ALA A 20 21.24 7.18 4.52
CA ALA A 20 19.85 7.58 4.62
C ALA A 20 19.09 6.37 5.18
N SER A 21 18.57 6.49 6.39
CA SER A 21 17.73 5.46 6.99
C SER A 21 16.44 5.40 6.19
N ALA A 22 16.41 4.46 5.24
CA ALA A 22 15.26 4.14 4.43
C ALA A 22 14.10 3.71 5.34
N LYS A 23 13.09 4.56 5.51
CA LYS A 23 11.90 4.18 6.27
C LYS A 23 11.11 3.16 5.45
N VAL A 24 11.05 1.92 5.90
CA VAL A 24 10.30 0.86 5.22
C VAL A 24 8.89 0.75 5.81
N MET A 25 7.88 0.60 4.96
CA MET A 25 6.49 0.34 5.35
C MET A 25 5.95 -0.89 4.62
N SER A 26 4.95 -1.55 5.21
CA SER A 26 4.29 -2.71 4.60
C SER A 26 2.99 -2.31 3.91
N VAL A 27 2.73 -2.88 2.74
CA VAL A 27 1.46 -2.69 2.03
C VAL A 27 0.36 -3.49 2.73
N GLN A 28 -0.73 -2.82 3.09
CA GLN A 28 -1.84 -3.41 3.86
C GLN A 28 -3.09 -3.72 3.01
N VAL A 29 -3.05 -3.41 1.71
CA VAL A 29 -4.15 -3.67 0.78
C VAL A 29 -3.81 -4.85 -0.12
N LYS A 30 -4.82 -5.64 -0.51
CA LYS A 30 -4.63 -6.80 -1.41
C LYS A 30 -4.05 -6.39 -2.76
N ASN A 31 -4.61 -5.33 -3.35
CA ASN A 31 -4.23 -4.83 -4.68
C ASN A 31 -3.83 -3.35 -4.58
N GLY A 32 -2.57 -3.10 -4.20
CA GLY A 32 -2.00 -1.76 -4.17
C GLY A 32 -1.53 -1.32 -5.56
N GLN A 33 -1.71 -0.04 -5.87
CA GLN A 33 -1.27 0.56 -7.13
C GLN A 33 -0.34 1.73 -6.84
N VAL A 34 0.91 1.61 -7.27
CA VAL A 34 1.88 2.71 -7.27
C VAL A 34 1.69 3.50 -8.56
N ARG A 35 1.61 4.82 -8.44
CA ARG A 35 1.26 5.75 -9.51
C ARG A 35 2.40 6.69 -9.85
N ALA A 36 2.43 7.22 -11.07
CA ALA A 36 3.46 8.17 -11.50
C ALA A 36 3.35 9.52 -10.77
N THR A 37 2.13 9.93 -10.41
CA THR A 37 1.84 11.20 -9.74
C THR A 37 1.05 10.96 -8.45
N PRO A 38 1.11 11.89 -7.46
CA PRO A 38 0.33 11.83 -6.23
C PRO A 38 -1.15 12.16 -6.50
N SER A 39 -1.81 11.34 -7.32
CA SER A 39 -3.22 11.48 -7.69
C SER A 39 -3.86 10.12 -7.93
N PHE A 40 -5.13 9.95 -7.57
CA PHE A 40 -5.90 8.74 -7.86
C PHE A 40 -6.12 8.50 -9.35
N LEU A 41 -5.98 9.55 -10.17
CA LEU A 41 -6.06 9.47 -11.63
C LEU A 41 -4.67 9.34 -12.29
N GLY A 42 -3.59 9.36 -11.51
CA GLY A 42 -2.24 9.17 -12.04
C GLY A 42 -2.07 7.78 -12.67
N GLN A 43 -1.27 7.70 -13.73
CA GLN A 43 -0.96 6.43 -14.39
C GLN A 43 -0.33 5.45 -13.40
N VAL A 44 -0.79 4.20 -13.41
CA VAL A 44 -0.20 3.13 -12.58
C VAL A 44 1.15 2.73 -13.19
N VAL A 45 2.21 2.80 -12.38
CA VAL A 45 3.58 2.44 -12.79
C VAL A 45 3.99 1.05 -12.30
N SER A 46 3.45 0.60 -11.16
CA SER A 46 3.71 -0.72 -10.62
C SER A 46 2.56 -1.18 -9.72
N PRO A 47 2.10 -2.43 -9.81
CA PRO A 47 1.29 -3.04 -8.76
C PRO A 47 2.18 -3.37 -7.55
N VAL A 48 1.57 -3.42 -6.36
CA VAL A 48 2.16 -3.95 -5.12
C VAL A 48 1.10 -4.77 -4.37
N GLY A 49 1.51 -5.89 -3.79
CA GLY A 49 0.65 -6.83 -3.09
C GLY A 49 0.63 -6.62 -1.57
N TYR A 50 -0.34 -7.25 -0.90
CA TYR A 50 -0.40 -7.27 0.56
C TYR A 50 0.87 -7.89 1.16
N GLY A 51 1.46 -7.23 2.15
CA GLY A 51 2.70 -7.68 2.80
C GLY A 51 3.97 -7.20 2.12
N ASP A 52 3.90 -6.65 0.91
CA ASP A 52 5.08 -6.10 0.23
C ASP A 52 5.70 -4.98 1.06
N GLN A 53 7.03 -4.97 1.14
CA GLN A 53 7.78 -3.91 1.78
C GLN A 53 8.20 -2.87 0.77
N VAL A 54 7.85 -1.62 1.04
CA VAL A 54 8.22 -0.48 0.21
C VAL A 54 9.06 0.50 1.02
N GLU A 55 10.10 1.02 0.40
CA GLU A 55 10.92 2.08 0.98
C GLU A 55 10.26 3.43 0.73
N ILE A 56 10.07 4.23 1.78
CA ILE A 56 9.51 5.58 1.69
C ILE A 56 10.64 6.56 1.39
N LEU A 57 10.55 7.20 0.22
CA LEU A 57 11.50 8.21 -0.25
C LEU A 57 11.09 9.60 0.24
N GLN A 58 9.80 9.95 0.12
CA GLN A 58 9.28 11.25 0.51
C GLN A 58 7.78 11.17 0.83
N GLN A 59 7.27 12.13 1.61
CA GLN A 59 5.84 12.35 1.83
C GLN A 59 5.41 13.69 1.24
N GLN A 60 4.28 13.70 0.52
CA GLN A 60 3.61 14.90 0.02
C GLN A 60 2.13 14.84 0.38
N GLY A 61 1.75 15.53 1.46
CA GLY A 61 0.41 15.44 2.03
C GLY A 61 0.07 14.01 2.46
N VAL A 62 -0.99 13.43 1.88
CA VAL A 62 -1.42 12.04 2.12
C VAL A 62 -0.77 11.02 1.17
N TRP A 63 0.10 11.48 0.28
CA TRP A 63 0.80 10.63 -0.68
C TRP A 63 2.23 10.36 -0.22
N MET A 64 2.67 9.12 -0.36
CA MET A 64 4.02 8.68 -0.08
C MET A 64 4.68 8.30 -1.39
N GLN A 65 5.82 8.93 -1.69
CA GLN A 65 6.70 8.45 -2.75
C GLN A 65 7.47 7.25 -2.21
N VAL A 66 7.40 6.15 -2.94
CA VAL A 66 7.96 4.86 -2.53
C VAL A 66 8.79 4.24 -3.63
N ARG A 67 9.79 3.47 -3.22
CA ARG A 67 10.51 2.53 -4.07
C ARG A 67 9.98 1.13 -3.83
N THR A 68 9.49 0.48 -4.89
CA THR A 68 8.96 -0.88 -4.83
C THR A 68 10.09 -1.92 -4.76
N PRO A 69 9.80 -3.16 -4.35
CA PRO A 69 10.77 -4.27 -4.43
C PRO A 69 11.35 -4.49 -5.83
N ALA A 70 10.58 -4.14 -6.87
CA ALA A 70 11.01 -4.19 -8.27
C ALA A 70 11.94 -3.02 -8.66
N GLY A 71 12.33 -2.15 -7.72
CA GLY A 71 13.19 -0.99 -7.96
C GLY A 71 12.51 0.15 -8.72
N LYS A 72 11.17 0.20 -8.76
CA LYS A 72 10.42 1.27 -9.40
C LYS A 72 10.00 2.32 -8.38
N ASP A 73 10.17 3.57 -8.73
CA ASP A 73 9.76 4.70 -7.90
C ASP A 73 8.38 5.21 -8.34
N GLY A 74 7.55 5.60 -7.38
CA GLY A 74 6.26 6.24 -7.65
C GLY A 74 5.52 6.57 -6.37
N TRP A 75 4.24 6.92 -6.49
CA TRP A 75 3.39 7.43 -5.42
C TRP A 75 2.32 6.44 -5.03
N ILE A 76 2.14 6.24 -3.73
CA ILE A 76 1.04 5.46 -3.18
C ILE A 76 0.37 6.25 -2.04
N HIS A 77 -0.95 6.10 -1.92
CA HIS A 77 -1.69 6.77 -0.86
C HIS A 77 -1.34 6.16 0.51
N GLN A 78 -1.20 6.99 1.54
CA GLN A 78 -0.79 6.56 2.88
C GLN A 78 -1.72 5.47 3.47
N SER A 79 -3.02 5.49 3.14
CA SER A 79 -3.97 4.46 3.62
C SER A 79 -3.65 3.05 3.14
N ALA A 80 -2.86 2.90 2.07
CA ALA A 80 -2.42 1.60 1.57
C ALA A 80 -1.20 1.05 2.33
N LEU A 81 -0.61 1.84 3.23
CA LEU A 81 0.64 1.52 3.92
C LEU A 81 0.46 1.45 5.43
N SER A 82 1.10 0.46 6.04
CA SER A 82 1.15 0.27 7.49
C SER A 82 2.58 0.39 7.99
N THR A 83 2.73 1.00 9.17
CA THR A 83 4.00 1.02 9.90
C THR A 83 4.30 -0.33 10.55
N LYS A 84 3.31 -1.21 10.71
CA LYS A 84 3.50 -2.56 11.21
C LYS A 84 4.07 -3.44 10.10
N LYS A 85 5.12 -4.20 10.41
CA LYS A 85 5.66 -5.21 9.50
C LYS A 85 4.64 -6.32 9.31
N ILE A 86 4.17 -6.50 8.08
CA ILE A 86 3.30 -7.62 7.70
C ILE A 86 4.22 -8.72 7.18
N VAL A 87 4.33 -9.82 7.93
CA VAL A 87 5.14 -10.98 7.55
C VAL A 87 4.21 -12.11 7.14
N MET A 88 4.32 -12.54 5.88
CA MET A 88 3.63 -13.74 5.38
C MET A 88 4.54 -14.95 5.57
N GLN A 89 4.73 -15.39 6.81
CA GLN A 89 5.41 -16.66 7.11
C GLN A 89 4.39 -17.64 7.69
N ALA A 90 4.07 -18.69 6.93
CA ALA A 90 3.33 -19.83 7.43
C ALA A 90 4.24 -20.57 8.44
N GLY A 91 4.00 -20.38 9.74
CA GLY A 91 4.62 -21.18 10.80
C GLY A 91 5.49 -20.46 11.84
N ASP A 92 5.62 -19.14 11.82
CA ASP A 92 6.37 -18.43 12.87
C ASP A 92 5.55 -18.23 14.16
N GLU A 93 6.22 -18.33 15.31
CA GLU A 93 5.66 -18.13 16.66
C GLU A 93 4.98 -16.76 16.84
N THR A 94 5.36 -15.75 16.05
CA THR A 94 4.71 -14.42 16.03
C THR A 94 3.33 -14.43 15.36
N VAL A 95 3.00 -15.46 14.58
CA VAL A 95 1.65 -15.66 14.04
C VAL A 95 0.69 -16.17 15.13
N LYS A 96 1.20 -16.80 16.21
CA LYS A 96 0.37 -17.29 17.33
C LYS A 96 -0.17 -16.17 18.23
N THR A 97 0.37 -14.96 18.14
CA THR A 97 -0.12 -13.77 18.86
C THR A 97 -0.91 -12.80 17.97
N GLY A 98 -0.99 -13.07 16.67
CA GLY A 98 -2.01 -12.48 15.82
C GLY A 98 -3.29 -13.31 15.97
N ALA A 99 -4.36 -12.68 16.47
CA ALA A 99 -5.69 -13.25 16.59
C ALA A 99 -5.98 -14.25 15.46
N SER A 100 -6.40 -15.47 15.82
CA SER A 100 -6.83 -16.48 14.86
C SER A 100 -7.86 -15.88 13.89
N GLY A 101 -7.99 -16.42 12.67
CA GLY A 101 -8.97 -15.92 11.69
C GLY A 101 -10.39 -15.83 12.27
N ASP A 102 -10.70 -16.69 13.24
CA ASP A 102 -11.95 -16.71 14.00
C ASP A 102 -12.04 -15.57 15.03
N GLU A 103 -10.97 -15.25 15.77
CA GLU A 103 -10.93 -14.10 16.70
C GLU A 103 -10.97 -12.75 15.95
N LEU A 104 -10.31 -12.66 14.79
CA LEU A 104 -10.35 -11.47 13.96
C LEU A 104 -11.75 -11.25 13.38
N SER A 105 -12.42 -12.34 12.97
CA SER A 105 -13.80 -12.31 12.50
C SER A 105 -14.75 -11.87 13.63
N LEU A 106 -14.55 -12.36 14.87
CA LEU A 106 -15.36 -11.94 16.02
C LEU A 106 -15.24 -10.43 16.32
N ALA A 107 -14.04 -9.87 16.21
CA ALA A 107 -13.76 -8.45 16.39
C ALA A 107 -14.29 -7.58 15.24
N GLY A 108 -14.41 -8.16 14.03
CA GLY A 108 -14.82 -7.51 12.79
C GLY A 108 -16.27 -7.76 12.35
N LYS A 109 -17.18 -8.12 13.29
CA LYS A 109 -18.60 -8.46 13.05
C LYS A 109 -18.88 -9.77 12.26
N GLY A 110 -17.87 -10.61 12.05
CA GLY A 110 -18.03 -11.95 11.49
C GLY A 110 -18.09 -12.00 9.96
N PHE A 111 -17.63 -10.96 9.27
CA PHE A 111 -17.67 -10.93 7.80
C PHE A 111 -16.43 -11.60 7.20
N ASN A 112 -16.57 -12.88 6.84
CA ASN A 112 -15.58 -13.63 6.08
C ASN A 112 -16.29 -14.57 5.07
N SER A 113 -15.51 -15.15 4.15
CA SER A 113 -16.05 -16.00 3.08
C SER A 113 -16.76 -17.26 3.60
N ASP A 114 -16.29 -17.82 4.71
CA ASP A 114 -16.84 -19.05 5.29
C ASP A 114 -18.18 -18.78 5.97
N VAL A 115 -18.31 -17.64 6.66
CA VAL A 115 -19.57 -17.16 7.26
C VAL A 115 -20.59 -16.85 6.17
N GLU A 116 -20.18 -16.20 5.08
CA GLU A 116 -21.07 -15.94 3.94
C GLU A 116 -21.56 -17.25 3.31
N ALA A 117 -20.67 -18.23 3.11
CA ALA A 117 -21.05 -19.54 2.59
C ALA A 117 -22.05 -20.27 3.50
N ALA A 118 -21.79 -20.27 4.81
CA ALA A 118 -22.68 -20.85 5.80
C ALA A 118 -24.05 -20.14 5.86
N PHE A 119 -24.05 -18.80 5.72
CA PHE A 119 -25.26 -17.99 5.71
C PHE A 119 -26.10 -18.24 4.46
N LYS A 120 -25.48 -18.32 3.27
CA LYS A 120 -26.15 -18.69 2.00
C LYS A 120 -26.76 -20.10 2.08
N ALA A 121 -26.07 -21.05 2.71
CA ALA A 121 -26.56 -22.43 2.87
C ALA A 121 -27.80 -22.52 3.80
N GLN A 122 -27.82 -21.72 4.87
CA GLN A 122 -28.91 -21.69 5.85
C GLN A 122 -30.11 -20.86 5.37
N ASN A 123 -29.89 -19.81 4.58
CA ASN A 123 -30.92 -18.85 4.17
C ASN A 123 -31.16 -18.92 2.65
N LYS A 124 -31.72 -20.05 2.19
CA LYS A 124 -31.98 -20.28 0.75
C LYS A 124 -33.05 -19.39 0.14
N GLU A 125 -33.83 -18.70 0.97
CA GLU A 125 -34.90 -17.79 0.54
C GLU A 125 -34.39 -16.36 0.25
N ILE A 126 -33.15 -16.05 0.62
CA ILE A 126 -32.54 -14.73 0.38
C ILE A 126 -31.88 -14.71 -1.01
N ASP A 127 -32.26 -13.74 -1.84
CA ASP A 127 -31.67 -13.53 -3.15
C ASP A 127 -30.39 -12.68 -3.06
N PHE A 128 -29.23 -13.31 -3.20
CA PHE A 128 -27.93 -12.64 -3.22
C PHE A 128 -27.52 -12.14 -4.61
N THR A 129 -28.34 -12.30 -5.65
CA THR A 129 -28.00 -11.93 -7.03
C THR A 129 -27.51 -10.49 -7.15
N TRP A 130 -28.16 -9.56 -6.45
CA TRP A 130 -27.77 -8.15 -6.47
C TRP A 130 -26.46 -7.89 -5.74
N VAL A 131 -26.20 -8.58 -4.62
CA VAL A 131 -24.93 -8.49 -3.87
C VAL A 131 -23.79 -9.03 -4.72
N ASP A 132 -23.97 -10.22 -5.30
CA ASP A 132 -22.98 -10.87 -6.16
C ASP A 132 -22.74 -10.04 -7.44
N LYS A 133 -23.76 -9.33 -7.93
CA LYS A 133 -23.62 -8.38 -9.04
C LYS A 133 -22.83 -7.13 -8.62
N MET A 134 -23.12 -6.57 -7.44
CA MET A 134 -22.41 -5.41 -6.90
C MET A 134 -20.93 -5.70 -6.65
N GLU A 135 -20.60 -6.89 -6.14
CA GLU A 135 -19.21 -7.32 -5.90
C GLU A 135 -18.36 -7.33 -7.19
N LYS A 136 -18.99 -7.60 -8.33
CA LYS A 136 -18.34 -7.66 -9.64
C LYS A 136 -18.23 -6.32 -10.36
N ILE A 137 -18.80 -5.24 -9.82
CA ILE A 137 -18.71 -3.92 -10.44
C ILE A 137 -17.26 -3.43 -10.35
N VAL A 138 -16.62 -3.28 -11.51
CA VAL A 138 -15.28 -2.70 -11.65
C VAL A 138 -15.39 -1.42 -12.46
N VAL A 139 -15.08 -0.29 -11.83
CA VAL A 139 -15.05 1.02 -12.52
C VAL A 139 -13.64 1.32 -13.01
N SER A 140 -13.49 1.45 -14.32
CA SER A 140 -12.20 1.74 -14.95
C SER A 140 -11.71 3.16 -14.62
N PRO A 141 -10.40 3.43 -14.78
CA PRO A 141 -9.88 4.79 -14.66
C PRO A 141 -10.50 5.79 -15.64
N ALA A 142 -10.88 5.34 -16.84
CA ALA A 142 -11.52 6.18 -17.85
C ALA A 142 -12.92 6.62 -17.40
N GLU A 143 -13.76 5.66 -17.00
CA GLU A 143 -15.12 5.95 -16.50
C GLU A 143 -15.09 6.86 -15.27
N LYS A 144 -14.10 6.68 -14.38
CA LYS A 144 -13.90 7.61 -13.25
C LYS A 144 -13.57 9.02 -13.72
N LYS A 145 -12.76 9.19 -14.76
CA LYS A 145 -12.42 10.50 -15.31
C LYS A 145 -13.62 11.17 -15.97
N ASP A 146 -14.40 10.41 -16.74
CA ASP A 146 -15.61 10.91 -17.40
C ASP A 146 -16.64 11.37 -16.36
N PHE A 147 -16.85 10.57 -15.32
CA PHE A 147 -17.71 10.93 -14.18
C PHE A 147 -17.30 12.25 -13.50
N LEU A 148 -15.99 12.48 -13.30
CA LEU A 148 -15.50 13.72 -12.69
C LEU A 148 -15.73 14.93 -13.60
N ASN A 149 -15.53 14.76 -14.91
CA ASN A 149 -15.73 15.82 -15.90
C ASN A 149 -17.22 16.19 -16.04
N GLU A 150 -18.09 15.19 -16.20
CA GLU A 150 -19.53 15.40 -16.36
C GLU A 150 -20.17 15.93 -15.07
N GLY A 151 -19.79 15.36 -13.92
CA GLY A 151 -20.29 15.74 -12.61
C GLY A 151 -19.70 17.05 -12.06
N HIS A 152 -18.74 17.67 -12.77
CA HIS A 152 -18.00 18.84 -12.29
C HIS A 152 -17.38 18.62 -10.89
N VAL A 153 -16.96 17.39 -10.61
CA VAL A 153 -16.43 16.99 -9.31
C VAL A 153 -14.92 17.20 -9.31
N VAL A 154 -14.44 18.08 -8.42
CA VAL A 154 -13.01 18.32 -8.22
C VAL A 154 -12.55 17.56 -6.96
N PRO A 155 -11.65 16.58 -7.07
CA PRO A 155 -11.15 15.86 -5.90
C PRO A 155 -10.31 16.78 -5.01
N SER A 156 -10.61 16.86 -3.72
CA SER A 156 -9.84 17.65 -2.75
C SER A 156 -8.49 17.03 -2.37
N GLN A 157 -8.32 15.72 -2.62
CA GLN A 157 -7.08 14.99 -2.32
C GLN A 157 -6.58 14.24 -3.56
N GLY A 158 -5.42 14.66 -4.06
CA GLY A 158 -4.74 14.01 -5.17
C GLY A 158 -5.06 14.64 -6.53
N GLY A 159 -4.51 15.82 -6.76
CA GLY A 159 -4.66 16.59 -7.99
C GLY A 159 -3.82 17.87 -7.95
N MET A 160 -2.50 17.73 -7.81
CA MET A 160 -1.64 18.81 -8.33
C MET A 160 -1.62 18.66 -9.84
N GLN A 161 -2.32 19.60 -10.50
CA GLN A 161 -2.09 19.93 -11.90
C GLN A 161 -0.68 20.50 -12.06
#